data_AF-A0A816H6U0-F1
#
_entry.id   AF-A0A816H6U0-F1
#
_cell.length_a   1.000
_cell.length_b   1.000
_cell.length_c   1.000
_cell.angle_alpha   90.00
_cell.angle_beta   90.00
_cell.angle_gamma   90.00
#
_symmetry.space_group_name_H-M   'P 1'
#
loop_
_entity.id
_entity.type
_entity.pdbx_description
1 polymer ?
#
loop_
_entity_poly.entity_id
_entity_poly.type
_entity_poly.pdbx_seq_one_letter_code
_entity_poly.pdbx_strand_id
1 'polypeptide(L)'
;MGFFITALHRNIEQLHKQQYVENSCQQSFTVYRGQALSKTKFDQLKKAKHGLISFNSFLSTSTDYNVASLFGASNAINPDDVGIIYVMKIDPTHTTTPFASISEISHFCQENETLFSMHSIFRIHEIEPIDDIDKIYKVHLSLTSDNDQDLHNLTEYIKHESYTDLQSCYALPQLLINIGQQNAAESLCQSLLTNTDGKDDSLLSPYLISYLLGRTKQAQGNYNQALALYHHSITNVAQLLPPTHPNLAASYTNIGLVHSDMGNYTQALEYLQKALSTQTESLPPNRPNLAGSYTNIGLVHREMGNYSQALEYHEKAVSIQTQSLPPNHPHLALSHTNIGLVHYKMGNYSQALEYLEKAL
;
A
#
# COMPACT_ATOMS: atom_id res chain seq x y z
N MET A 1 -6.43 7.04 -4.48
CA MET A 1 -6.07 5.64 -4.85
C MET A 1 -6.16 4.67 -3.68
N GLY A 2 -5.90 5.07 -2.42
CA GLY A 2 -5.89 4.15 -1.27
C GLY A 2 -7.23 3.46 -0.96
N PHE A 3 -8.38 4.11 -1.22
CA PHE A 3 -9.71 3.53 -0.95
C PHE A 3 -10.01 2.28 -1.76
N PHE A 4 -9.76 2.33 -3.06
CA PHE A 4 -10.07 1.21 -3.96
C PHE A 4 -9.23 -0.02 -3.63
N ILE A 5 -7.92 0.18 -3.43
CA ILE A 5 -6.98 -0.91 -3.08
C ILE A 5 -7.37 -1.55 -1.74
N THR A 6 -7.69 -0.73 -0.74
CA THR A 6 -8.11 -1.22 0.57
C THR A 6 -9.44 -1.97 0.50
N ALA A 7 -10.42 -1.43 -0.23
CA ALA A 7 -11.72 -2.07 -0.41
C ALA A 7 -11.59 -3.41 -1.14
N LEU A 8 -10.77 -3.48 -2.20
CA LEU A 8 -10.53 -4.72 -2.94
C LEU A 8 -9.87 -5.78 -2.05
N HIS A 9 -8.87 -5.42 -1.25
CA HIS A 9 -8.24 -6.35 -0.31
C HIS A 9 -9.27 -6.92 0.69
N ARG A 10 -10.10 -6.07 1.30
CA ARG A 10 -11.15 -6.52 2.23
C ARG A 10 -12.19 -7.41 1.56
N ASN A 11 -12.60 -7.09 0.33
CA ASN A 11 -13.54 -7.92 -0.41
C ASN A 11 -12.96 -9.31 -0.69
N ILE A 12 -11.68 -9.39 -1.09
CA ILE A 12 -10.98 -10.67 -1.26
C ILE A 12 -10.90 -11.42 0.07
N GLU A 13 -10.57 -10.76 1.18
CA GLU A 13 -10.52 -11.38 2.50
C GLU A 13 -11.87 -11.92 2.96
N GLN A 14 -12.95 -11.17 2.72
CA GLN A 14 -14.30 -11.60 3.07
C GLN A 14 -14.74 -12.81 2.25
N LEU A 15 -14.53 -12.77 0.93
CA LEU A 15 -14.82 -13.90 0.04
C LEU A 15 -13.98 -15.12 0.40
N HIS A 16 -12.70 -14.93 0.73
CA HIS A 16 -11.82 -16.00 1.18
C HIS A 16 -12.39 -16.72 2.42
N LYS A 17 -12.85 -15.95 3.42
CA LYS A 17 -13.48 -16.51 4.63
C LYS A 17 -14.72 -17.33 4.30
N GLN A 18 -15.60 -16.79 3.45
CA GLN A 18 -16.82 -17.48 3.02
C GLN A 18 -16.49 -18.78 2.26
N GLN A 19 -15.55 -18.73 1.33
CA GLN A 19 -15.24 -19.84 0.42
C GLN A 19 -14.42 -20.95 1.07
N TYR A 20 -13.46 -20.61 1.95
CA TYR A 20 -12.45 -21.56 2.41
C TYR A 20 -12.43 -21.77 3.92
N VAL A 21 -12.79 -20.76 4.73
CA VAL A 21 -12.78 -20.87 6.20
C VAL A 21 -14.11 -21.42 6.71
N GLU A 22 -15.24 -20.86 6.26
CA GLU A 22 -16.59 -21.24 6.72
C GLU A 22 -17.06 -22.54 6.06
N ASN A 23 -16.75 -22.74 4.78
CA ASN A 23 -17.15 -23.93 4.02
C ASN A 23 -16.21 -25.14 4.17
N SER A 24 -15.17 -25.06 5.02
CA SER A 24 -14.22 -26.15 5.30
C SER A 24 -13.59 -26.78 4.05
N CYS A 25 -13.35 -26.00 2.99
CA CYS A 25 -12.72 -26.50 1.77
C CYS A 25 -11.22 -26.70 2.00
N GLN A 26 -10.81 -27.95 2.25
CA GLN A 26 -9.41 -28.31 2.56
C GLN A 26 -8.65 -28.90 1.37
N GLN A 27 -9.30 -29.02 0.20
CA GLN A 27 -8.67 -29.65 -0.96
C GLN A 27 -7.75 -28.65 -1.66
N SER A 28 -6.47 -28.99 -1.79
CA SER A 28 -5.52 -28.20 -2.57
C SER A 28 -5.93 -28.16 -4.04
N PHE A 29 -5.74 -27.01 -4.67
CA PHE A 29 -6.04 -26.80 -6.09
C PHE A 29 -4.88 -26.09 -6.79
N THR A 30 -4.93 -26.02 -8.13
CA THR A 30 -3.89 -25.40 -8.95
C THR A 30 -4.47 -24.25 -9.74
N VAL A 31 -3.75 -23.14 -9.77
CA VAL A 31 -4.04 -21.97 -10.61
C VAL A 31 -2.84 -21.63 -11.48
N TYR A 32 -3.10 -20.95 -12.58
CA TYR A 32 -2.14 -20.68 -13.63
C TYR A 32 -2.07 -19.20 -13.96
N ARG A 33 -0.87 -18.74 -14.31
CA ARG A 33 -0.66 -17.38 -14.82
C ARG A 33 0.43 -17.39 -15.89
N GLY A 34 0.10 -16.86 -17.06
CA GLY A 34 1.07 -16.61 -18.13
C GLY A 34 1.55 -15.17 -18.13
N GLN A 35 2.84 -14.96 -18.35
CA GLN A 35 3.42 -13.64 -18.61
C GLN A 35 4.77 -13.75 -19.31
N ALA A 36 5.25 -12.67 -19.94
CA ALA A 36 6.65 -12.56 -20.34
C ALA A 36 7.53 -12.06 -19.22
N LEU A 37 8.79 -12.48 -19.26
CA LEU A 37 9.84 -12.01 -18.38
C LEU A 37 11.09 -11.73 -19.21
N SER A 38 11.77 -10.61 -18.97
CA SER A 38 13.04 -10.35 -19.66
C SER A 38 14.08 -11.40 -19.29
N LYS A 39 14.98 -11.74 -20.22
CA LYS A 39 16.07 -12.71 -19.98
C LYS A 39 16.81 -12.47 -18.65
N THR A 40 17.14 -11.21 -18.34
CA THR A 40 17.82 -10.87 -17.08
C THR A 40 17.02 -11.25 -15.84
N LYS A 41 15.71 -10.94 -15.82
CA LYS A 41 14.82 -11.29 -14.72
C LYS A 41 14.59 -12.81 -14.64
N PHE A 42 14.56 -13.48 -15.79
CA PHE A 42 14.45 -14.93 -15.85
C PHE A 42 15.70 -15.64 -15.33
N ASP A 43 16.90 -15.14 -15.63
CA ASP A 43 18.13 -15.67 -15.08
C ASP A 43 18.21 -15.48 -13.55
N GLN A 44 17.70 -14.35 -13.05
CA GLN A 44 17.52 -14.15 -11.61
C GLN A 44 16.54 -15.17 -11.00
N LEU A 45 15.42 -15.42 -11.68
CA LEU A 45 14.44 -16.43 -11.27
C LEU A 45 15.06 -17.84 -11.22
N LYS A 46 15.85 -18.22 -12.23
CA LYS A 46 16.59 -19.49 -12.25
C LYS A 46 17.57 -19.61 -11.09
N LYS A 47 18.31 -18.54 -10.78
CA LYS A 47 19.23 -18.50 -9.63
C LYS A 47 18.50 -18.58 -8.29
N ALA A 48 17.27 -18.06 -8.23
CA ALA A 48 16.41 -18.08 -7.06
C ALA A 48 15.60 -19.39 -6.91
N LYS A 49 15.94 -20.47 -7.65
CA LYS A 49 15.30 -21.79 -7.48
C LYS A 49 15.36 -22.21 -6.00
N HIS A 50 14.26 -22.76 -5.48
CA HIS A 50 14.05 -23.07 -4.06
C HIS A 50 13.91 -21.85 -3.13
N GLY A 51 14.09 -20.63 -3.63
CA GLY A 51 13.85 -19.39 -2.90
C GLY A 51 12.39 -18.92 -2.94
N LEU A 52 12.18 -17.67 -2.52
CA LEU A 52 10.88 -17.00 -2.47
C LEU A 52 10.69 -16.04 -3.65
N ILE A 53 9.46 -15.96 -4.14
CA ILE A 53 9.01 -14.92 -5.07
C ILE A 53 7.77 -14.24 -4.50
N SER A 54 7.74 -12.91 -4.55
CA SER A 54 6.58 -12.11 -4.15
C SER A 54 5.91 -11.45 -5.35
N PHE A 55 4.59 -11.44 -5.35
CA PHE A 55 3.78 -10.62 -6.24
C PHE A 55 3.28 -9.40 -5.45
N ASN A 56 3.91 -8.25 -5.68
CA ASN A 56 3.68 -7.01 -4.91
C ASN A 56 2.40 -6.26 -5.31
N SER A 57 1.58 -6.83 -6.18
CA SER A 57 0.30 -6.29 -6.63
C SER A 57 -0.75 -7.39 -6.57
N PHE A 58 -2.02 -7.02 -6.74
CA PHE A 58 -3.08 -8.02 -6.87
C PHE A 58 -2.76 -8.97 -8.01
N LEU A 59 -2.82 -10.26 -7.71
CA LEU A 59 -2.44 -11.32 -8.62
C LEU A 59 -3.73 -11.99 -9.09
N SER A 60 -4.09 -11.76 -10.35
CA SER A 60 -5.11 -12.55 -11.04
C SER A 60 -4.48 -13.80 -11.65
N THR A 61 -5.17 -14.92 -11.50
CA THR A 61 -4.80 -16.25 -11.99
C THR A 61 -6.04 -16.96 -12.52
N SER A 62 -5.86 -17.89 -13.46
CA SER A 62 -6.95 -18.71 -14.00
C SER A 62 -6.84 -20.14 -13.51
N THR A 63 -7.97 -20.84 -13.37
CA THR A 63 -7.95 -22.31 -13.20
C THR A 63 -7.75 -23.04 -14.53
N ASP A 64 -7.86 -22.35 -15.66
CA ASP A 64 -7.63 -22.90 -16.99
C ASP A 64 -6.19 -22.67 -17.45
N TYR A 65 -5.46 -23.78 -17.65
CA TYR A 65 -4.10 -23.76 -18.18
C TYR A 65 -4.01 -23.12 -19.57
N ASN A 66 -5.01 -23.31 -20.43
CA ASN A 66 -4.98 -22.82 -21.80
C ASN A 66 -5.02 -21.30 -21.86
N VAL A 67 -5.83 -20.68 -20.99
CA VAL A 67 -5.90 -19.22 -20.85
C VAL A 67 -4.53 -18.68 -20.46
N ALA A 68 -3.90 -19.24 -19.42
CA ALA A 68 -2.56 -18.84 -19.00
C ALA A 68 -1.50 -19.09 -20.09
N SER A 69 -1.59 -20.21 -20.81
CA SER A 69 -0.66 -20.54 -21.89
C SER A 69 -0.70 -19.51 -23.03
N LEU A 70 -1.89 -19.03 -23.40
CA LEU A 70 -2.04 -17.97 -24.39
C LEU A 70 -1.31 -16.69 -23.97
N PHE A 71 -1.39 -16.27 -22.71
CA PHE A 71 -0.67 -15.11 -22.19
C PHE A 71 0.84 -15.32 -22.06
N GLY A 72 1.27 -16.54 -21.72
CA GLY A 72 2.70 -16.90 -21.67
C GLY A 72 3.33 -16.92 -23.06
N ALA A 73 2.60 -17.40 -24.07
CA ALA A 73 3.05 -17.49 -25.45
C ALA A 73 2.94 -16.17 -26.23
N SER A 74 1.89 -15.37 -25.98
CA SER A 74 1.63 -14.13 -26.74
C SER A 74 2.61 -13.00 -26.43
N ASN A 75 3.36 -13.08 -25.34
CA ASN A 75 4.30 -12.04 -24.92
C ASN A 75 5.77 -12.34 -25.29
N ALA A 76 6.07 -13.45 -25.97
CA ALA A 76 7.40 -13.76 -26.52
C ALA A 76 7.64 -13.15 -27.92
N ILE A 77 6.94 -12.06 -28.25
CA ILE A 77 7.09 -11.32 -29.52
C ILE A 77 8.47 -10.64 -29.57
N ASN A 78 8.99 -10.20 -28.42
CA ASN A 78 10.33 -9.65 -28.32
C ASN A 78 11.38 -10.76 -28.22
N PRO A 79 12.49 -10.69 -28.99
CA PRO A 79 13.56 -11.69 -28.95
C PRO A 79 14.26 -11.82 -27.58
N ASP A 80 14.11 -10.83 -26.71
CA ASP A 80 14.77 -10.73 -25.41
C ASP A 80 13.88 -11.09 -24.21
N ASP A 81 12.65 -11.50 -24.49
CA ASP A 81 11.70 -11.97 -23.49
C ASP A 81 11.55 -13.50 -23.56
N VAL A 82 11.26 -14.07 -22.39
CA VAL A 82 10.99 -15.49 -22.18
C VAL A 82 9.56 -15.63 -21.69
N GLY A 83 8.79 -16.51 -22.32
CA GLY A 83 7.43 -16.82 -21.90
C GLY A 83 7.44 -17.67 -20.63
N ILE A 84 6.69 -17.26 -19.61
CA ILE A 84 6.60 -17.99 -18.34
C ILE A 84 5.15 -18.35 -18.09
N ILE A 85 4.92 -19.61 -17.73
CA ILE A 85 3.66 -20.10 -17.18
C ILE A 85 3.92 -20.51 -15.73
N TYR A 86 3.44 -19.70 -14.79
CA TYR A 86 3.43 -20.07 -13.40
C TYR A 86 2.35 -21.12 -13.15
N VAL A 87 2.74 -22.25 -12.57
CA VAL A 87 1.86 -23.32 -12.12
C VAL A 87 1.84 -23.27 -10.60
N MET A 88 0.80 -22.69 -10.02
CA MET A 88 0.75 -22.37 -8.58
C MET A 88 -0.16 -23.37 -7.86
N LYS A 89 0.42 -24.16 -6.95
CA LYS A 89 -0.33 -25.04 -6.07
C LYS A 89 -0.76 -24.27 -4.82
N ILE A 90 -2.06 -24.27 -4.57
CA ILE A 90 -2.70 -23.54 -3.48
C ILE A 90 -3.21 -24.53 -2.45
N ASP A 91 -2.77 -24.35 -1.21
CA ASP A 91 -3.33 -25.02 -0.04
C ASP A 91 -4.22 -24.02 0.71
N PRO A 92 -5.56 -24.22 0.73
CA PRO A 92 -6.48 -23.29 1.37
C PRO A 92 -6.35 -23.20 2.89
N THR A 93 -5.64 -24.14 3.52
CA THR A 93 -5.39 -24.09 4.96
C THR A 93 -4.37 -22.99 5.34
N HIS A 94 -3.64 -22.46 4.37
CA HIS A 94 -2.71 -21.35 4.57
C HIS A 94 -3.46 -20.01 4.54
N THR A 95 -3.65 -19.42 5.72
CA THR A 95 -4.45 -18.19 5.90
C THR A 95 -3.66 -16.90 5.74
N THR A 96 -2.35 -16.98 5.47
CA THR A 96 -1.42 -15.84 5.42
C THR A 96 -1.70 -14.87 4.29
N THR A 97 -2.13 -15.40 3.15
CA THR A 97 -2.42 -14.63 1.94
C THR A 97 -3.88 -14.85 1.56
N PRO A 98 -4.75 -13.86 1.79
CA PRO A 98 -6.13 -13.94 1.30
C PRO A 98 -6.19 -14.08 -0.21
N PHE A 99 -7.02 -15.02 -0.67
CA PHE A 99 -7.35 -15.22 -2.08
C PHE A 99 -8.81 -15.65 -2.23
N ALA A 100 -9.44 -15.33 -3.34
CA ALA A 100 -10.84 -15.68 -3.58
C ALA A 100 -11.08 -16.03 -5.04
N SER A 101 -11.91 -17.05 -5.27
CA SER A 101 -12.51 -17.28 -6.58
C SER A 101 -13.53 -16.17 -6.86
N ILE A 102 -13.48 -15.59 -8.05
CA ILE A 102 -14.47 -14.60 -8.50
C ILE A 102 -15.46 -15.14 -9.51
N SER A 103 -15.45 -16.45 -9.78
CA SER A 103 -16.30 -17.09 -10.80
C SER A 103 -17.81 -16.83 -10.60
N GLU A 104 -18.26 -16.70 -9.36
CA GLU A 104 -19.68 -16.48 -9.02
C GLU A 104 -20.10 -15.00 -9.01
N ILE A 105 -19.13 -14.09 -9.03
CA ILE A 105 -19.36 -12.64 -8.91
C ILE A 105 -18.82 -11.84 -10.09
N SER A 106 -18.09 -12.48 -11.01
CA SER A 106 -17.62 -11.82 -12.22
C SER A 106 -18.81 -11.38 -13.09
N HIS A 107 -18.64 -10.24 -13.75
CA HIS A 107 -19.56 -9.79 -14.78
C HIS A 107 -19.66 -10.78 -15.95
N PHE A 108 -18.58 -11.51 -16.22
CA PHE A 108 -18.50 -12.51 -17.27
C PHE A 108 -18.59 -13.92 -16.67
N CYS A 109 -19.69 -14.62 -16.91
CA CYS A 109 -19.95 -15.94 -16.31
C CYS A 109 -18.96 -17.06 -16.70
N GLN A 110 -18.04 -16.79 -17.63
CA GLN A 110 -17.00 -17.73 -18.08
C GLN A 110 -15.63 -17.45 -17.44
N GLU A 111 -15.50 -16.34 -16.69
CA GLU A 111 -14.25 -16.00 -16.01
C GLU A 111 -14.06 -16.85 -14.75
N ASN A 112 -13.28 -17.91 -14.90
CA ASN A 112 -12.82 -18.73 -13.79
C ASN A 112 -11.48 -18.24 -13.28
N GLU A 113 -11.51 -17.11 -12.57
CA GLU A 113 -10.32 -16.49 -11.99
C GLU A 113 -10.27 -16.61 -10.47
N THR A 114 -9.06 -16.76 -9.95
CA THR A 114 -8.74 -16.61 -8.53
C THR A 114 -7.88 -15.36 -8.36
N LEU A 115 -8.37 -14.42 -7.56
CA LEU A 115 -7.66 -13.20 -7.20
C LEU A 115 -6.95 -13.39 -5.86
N PHE A 116 -5.67 -13.06 -5.82
CA PHE A 116 -4.91 -12.98 -4.59
C PHE A 116 -4.70 -11.53 -4.19
N SER A 117 -4.69 -11.31 -2.88
CA SER A 117 -4.32 -10.04 -2.27
C SER A 117 -2.87 -9.63 -2.56
N MET A 118 -2.55 -8.34 -2.38
CA MET A 118 -1.19 -7.84 -2.53
C MET A 118 -0.21 -8.55 -1.59
N HIS A 119 1.06 -8.62 -1.99
CA HIS A 119 2.15 -9.25 -1.24
C HIS A 119 1.97 -10.76 -1.09
N SER A 120 1.39 -11.41 -2.10
CA SER A 120 1.33 -12.87 -2.17
C SER A 120 2.73 -13.45 -2.36
N ILE A 121 3.14 -14.35 -1.48
CA ILE A 121 4.48 -14.95 -1.50
C ILE A 121 4.36 -16.44 -1.87
N PHE A 122 5.25 -16.88 -2.76
CA PHE A 122 5.31 -18.25 -3.22
C PHE A 122 6.73 -18.81 -3.13
N ARG A 123 6.83 -20.10 -2.89
CA ARG A 123 8.07 -20.88 -2.95
C ARG A 123 8.30 -21.34 -4.38
N ILE A 124 9.50 -21.09 -4.92
CA ILE A 124 9.90 -21.55 -6.25
C ILE A 124 10.36 -23.01 -6.14
N HIS A 125 9.76 -23.91 -6.92
CA HIS A 125 10.17 -25.31 -7.00
C HIS A 125 10.97 -25.57 -8.27
N GLU A 126 10.35 -26.20 -9.25
CA GLU A 126 10.98 -26.60 -10.50
C GLU A 126 10.69 -25.59 -11.61
N ILE A 127 11.66 -25.41 -12.50
CA ILE A 127 11.57 -24.58 -13.68
C ILE A 127 11.88 -25.48 -14.87
N GLU A 128 10.90 -25.71 -15.73
CA GLU A 128 10.96 -26.70 -16.80
C GLU A 128 10.66 -26.04 -18.15
N PRO A 129 11.44 -26.29 -19.20
CA PRO A 129 11.08 -25.84 -20.55
C PRO A 129 9.83 -26.58 -21.04
N ILE A 130 8.96 -25.87 -21.75
CA ILE A 130 7.76 -26.41 -22.41
C ILE A 130 8.04 -26.72 -23.88
N ASP A 131 8.83 -25.87 -24.52
CA ASP A 131 9.13 -25.97 -25.94
C ASP A 131 10.60 -26.34 -26.19
N ASP A 132 10.87 -27.03 -27.30
CA ASP A 132 12.20 -27.50 -27.68
C ASP A 132 13.18 -26.35 -28.01
N ILE A 133 12.69 -25.11 -28.06
CA ILE A 133 13.46 -23.89 -28.38
C ILE A 133 13.78 -23.10 -27.09
N ASP A 134 13.40 -23.60 -25.91
CA ASP A 134 13.71 -22.97 -24.62
C ASP A 134 13.18 -21.51 -24.53
N LYS A 135 12.04 -21.22 -25.16
CA LYS A 135 11.43 -19.90 -25.14
C LYS A 135 10.27 -19.79 -24.17
N ILE A 136 9.67 -20.92 -23.79
CA ILE A 136 8.55 -20.96 -22.84
C ILE A 136 8.87 -21.94 -21.72
N TYR A 137 8.71 -21.50 -20.48
CA TYR A 137 8.98 -22.30 -19.28
C TYR A 137 7.77 -22.39 -18.35
N LYS A 138 7.59 -23.56 -17.74
CA LYS A 138 6.78 -23.73 -16.52
C LYS A 138 7.60 -23.40 -15.31
N VAL A 139 7.01 -22.66 -14.39
CA VAL A 139 7.60 -22.39 -13.08
C VAL A 139 6.61 -22.88 -12.03
N HIS A 140 6.99 -23.95 -11.33
CA HIS A 140 6.17 -24.54 -10.29
C HIS A 140 6.32 -23.76 -9.00
N LEU A 141 5.19 -23.29 -8.47
CA LEU A 141 5.11 -22.47 -7.27
C LEU A 141 4.18 -23.13 -6.25
N SER A 142 4.44 -22.93 -4.96
CA SER A 142 3.46 -23.22 -3.90
C SER A 142 3.26 -22.00 -3.02
N LEU A 143 2.01 -21.73 -2.64
CA LEU A 143 1.69 -20.64 -1.72
C LEU A 143 2.37 -20.89 -0.36
N THR A 144 3.07 -19.90 0.17
CA THR A 144 3.79 -20.04 1.44
C THR A 144 2.90 -19.73 2.64
N SER A 145 3.19 -20.35 3.78
CA SER A 145 2.55 -20.06 5.07
C SER A 145 3.55 -19.47 6.07
N ASP A 146 3.06 -19.03 7.23
CA ASP A 146 3.88 -18.48 8.31
C ASP A 146 4.91 -19.48 8.86
N ASN A 147 4.72 -20.78 8.57
CA ASN A 147 5.63 -21.85 8.97
C ASN A 147 6.82 -22.01 8.02
N ASP A 148 6.89 -21.24 6.93
CA ASP A 148 8.02 -21.27 6.02
C ASP A 148 9.27 -20.67 6.68
N GLN A 149 10.35 -21.45 6.78
CA GLN A 149 11.54 -21.07 7.54
C GLN A 149 12.26 -19.83 6.99
N ASP A 150 12.37 -19.68 5.67
CA ASP A 150 13.06 -18.52 5.09
C ASP A 150 12.21 -17.26 5.23
N LEU A 151 10.89 -17.40 5.07
CA LEU A 151 9.95 -16.30 5.29
C LEU A 151 9.97 -15.86 6.76
N HIS A 152 10.01 -16.82 7.69
CA HIS A 152 10.15 -16.55 9.12
C HIS A 152 11.48 -15.84 9.42
N ASN A 153 12.60 -16.35 8.92
CA ASN A 153 13.92 -15.75 9.12
C ASN A 153 14.00 -14.32 8.56
N LEU A 154 13.45 -14.09 7.37
CA LEU A 154 13.36 -12.75 6.78
C LEU A 154 12.52 -11.82 7.64
N THR A 155 11.39 -12.32 8.13
CA THR A 155 10.50 -11.56 9.02
C THR A 155 11.20 -11.21 10.34
N GLU A 156 11.92 -12.15 10.96
CA GLU A 156 12.69 -11.91 12.19
C GLU A 156 13.88 -10.99 11.96
N TYR A 157 14.56 -11.08 10.81
CA TYR A 157 15.61 -10.14 10.44
C TYR A 157 15.07 -8.71 10.29
N ILE A 158 13.97 -8.53 9.53
CA ILE A 158 13.32 -7.22 9.37
C ILE A 158 12.87 -6.68 10.72
N LYS A 159 12.29 -7.54 11.58
CA LYS A 159 11.94 -7.19 12.96
C LYS A 159 13.17 -6.70 13.72
N HIS A 160 14.24 -7.49 13.80
CA HIS A 160 15.44 -7.16 14.56
C HIS A 160 16.13 -5.87 14.07
N GLU A 161 16.25 -5.68 12.75
CA GLU A 161 16.76 -4.44 12.16
C GLU A 161 15.85 -3.25 12.50
N SER A 162 14.53 -3.48 12.53
CA SER A 162 13.56 -2.45 12.90
C SER A 162 13.53 -2.13 14.39
N TYR A 163 13.89 -3.06 15.30
CA TYR A 163 13.69 -2.98 16.77
C TYR A 163 14.77 -2.27 17.59
N THR A 164 15.90 -1.89 17.00
CA THR A 164 17.07 -1.44 17.78
C THR A 164 17.06 0.05 18.17
N ASP A 165 16.17 0.87 17.63
CA ASP A 165 15.99 2.27 18.05
C ASP A 165 14.58 2.50 18.62
N LEU A 166 14.41 3.40 19.60
CA LEU A 166 13.11 3.77 20.18
C LEU A 166 12.05 4.24 19.14
N GLN A 167 12.43 4.49 17.89
CA GLN A 167 11.52 4.69 16.74
C GLN A 167 10.82 3.39 16.25
N SER A 168 11.21 2.23 16.79
CA SER A 168 10.87 0.90 16.30
C SER A 168 9.48 0.36 16.65
N CYS A 169 9.00 0.62 17.87
CA CYS A 169 7.68 0.16 18.32
C CYS A 169 6.54 0.72 17.45
N TYR A 170 6.83 1.78 16.70
CA TYR A 170 5.90 2.47 15.80
C TYR A 170 6.01 1.99 14.34
N ALA A 171 7.18 1.49 13.95
CA ALA A 171 7.47 1.08 12.59
C ALA A 171 6.66 -0.16 12.19
N LEU A 172 6.50 -1.14 13.10
CA LEU A 172 5.74 -2.36 12.80
C LEU A 172 4.24 -2.10 12.62
N PRO A 173 3.52 -1.40 13.53
CA PRO A 173 2.13 -1.02 13.26
C PRO A 173 1.99 -0.23 11.95
N GLN A 174 2.92 0.67 11.67
CA GLN A 174 2.91 1.44 10.43
C GLN A 174 3.06 0.57 9.19
N LEU A 175 3.97 -0.40 9.22
CA LEU A 175 4.18 -1.36 8.15
C LEU A 175 2.93 -2.21 7.95
N LEU A 176 2.35 -2.73 9.03
CA LEU A 176 1.12 -3.53 9.00
C LEU A 176 -0.04 -2.76 8.36
N ILE A 177 -0.19 -1.46 8.66
CA ILE A 177 -1.16 -0.58 7.99
C ILE A 177 -0.85 -0.49 6.48
N ASN A 178 0.41 -0.27 6.11
CA ASN A 178 0.84 -0.10 4.72
C ASN A 178 0.63 -1.36 3.87
N ILE A 179 0.84 -2.55 4.45
CA ILE A 179 0.63 -3.84 3.76
C ILE A 179 -0.82 -4.31 3.80
N GLY A 180 -1.74 -3.54 4.42
CA GLY A 180 -3.17 -3.85 4.49
C GLY A 180 -3.59 -4.74 5.66
N GLN A 181 -2.65 -5.16 6.52
CA GLN A 181 -2.92 -5.98 7.71
C GLN A 181 -3.42 -5.15 8.90
N GLN A 182 -4.58 -4.52 8.71
CA GLN A 182 -5.14 -3.54 9.64
C GLN A 182 -5.56 -4.16 10.99
N ASN A 183 -6.07 -5.39 10.99
CA ASN A 183 -6.46 -6.09 12.22
C ASN A 183 -5.25 -6.43 13.08
N ALA A 184 -4.16 -6.91 12.46
CA ALA A 184 -2.90 -7.16 13.16
C ALA A 184 -2.30 -5.85 13.71
N ALA A 185 -2.35 -4.77 12.93
CA ALA A 185 -1.93 -3.45 13.37
C ALA A 185 -2.72 -2.97 14.60
N GLU A 186 -4.03 -3.22 14.64
CA GLU A 186 -4.89 -2.86 15.77
C GLU A 186 -4.54 -3.66 17.02
N SER A 187 -4.48 -5.00 16.92
CA SER A 187 -4.14 -5.85 18.06
C SER A 187 -2.76 -5.52 18.63
N LEU A 188 -1.79 -5.20 17.77
CA LEU A 188 -0.46 -4.76 18.18
C LEU A 188 -0.50 -3.39 18.88
N CYS A 189 -1.22 -2.40 18.34
CA CYS A 189 -1.36 -1.11 19.00
C CYS A 189 -2.04 -1.24 20.38
N GLN A 190 -3.05 -2.09 20.49
CA GLN A 190 -3.75 -2.34 21.75
C GLN A 190 -2.85 -3.03 22.78
N SER A 191 -2.09 -4.05 22.38
CA SER A 191 -1.15 -4.73 23.28
C SER A 191 -0.02 -3.81 23.74
N LEU A 192 0.48 -2.95 22.86
CA LEU A 192 1.46 -1.92 23.20
C LEU A 192 0.89 -0.93 24.22
N LEU A 193 -0.37 -0.50 24.05
CA LEU A 193 -1.04 0.42 24.97
C LEU A 193 -1.25 -0.21 26.37
N THR A 194 -1.57 -1.51 26.44
CA THR A 194 -1.72 -2.22 27.72
C THR A 194 -0.39 -2.54 28.39
N ASN A 195 0.68 -2.71 27.63
CA ASN A 195 2.02 -3.02 28.17
C ASN A 195 2.81 -1.77 28.59
N THR A 196 2.38 -0.57 28.18
CA THR A 196 2.88 0.70 28.72
C THR A 196 2.35 0.97 30.14
N ASP A 197 2.67 0.08 31.08
CA ASP A 197 2.48 0.28 32.51
C ASP A 197 3.56 1.23 33.05
N GLY A 198 3.39 2.54 32.83
CA GLY A 198 3.99 3.64 33.60
C GLY A 198 5.52 3.66 33.83
N LYS A 199 6.30 2.82 33.16
CA LYS A 199 7.75 2.63 33.41
C LYS A 199 8.66 3.12 32.30
N ASP A 200 8.12 3.55 31.17
CA ASP A 200 8.91 4.06 30.06
C ASP A 200 8.81 5.58 30.00
N ASP A 201 9.88 6.26 30.40
CA ASP A 201 10.00 7.69 30.70
C ASP A 201 9.83 8.64 29.49
N SER A 202 9.27 8.18 28.37
CA SER A 202 8.88 9.06 27.27
C SER A 202 7.38 9.38 27.35
N LEU A 203 7.06 10.57 27.85
CA LEU A 203 5.71 11.18 27.86
C LEU A 203 4.98 11.17 26.50
N LEU A 204 5.70 10.85 25.41
CA LEU A 204 5.21 10.81 24.03
C LEU A 204 4.76 9.40 23.56
N SER A 205 5.07 8.33 24.30
CA SER A 205 4.77 6.95 23.88
C SER A 205 3.26 6.64 23.78
N PRO A 206 2.42 6.95 24.80
CA PRO A 206 0.97 6.69 24.73
C PRO A 206 0.26 7.54 23.67
N TYR A 207 0.75 8.76 23.44
CA TYR A 207 0.28 9.63 22.37
C TYR A 207 0.48 8.98 21.01
N LEU A 208 1.69 8.50 20.73
CA LEU A 208 2.07 7.98 19.43
C LEU A 208 1.37 6.65 19.14
N ILE A 209 1.16 5.81 20.16
CA ILE A 209 0.35 4.58 20.05
C ILE A 209 -1.11 4.93 19.75
N SER A 210 -1.70 5.92 20.44
CA SER A 210 -3.07 6.39 20.16
C SER A 210 -3.21 6.96 18.74
N TYR A 211 -2.18 7.69 18.28
CA TYR A 211 -2.08 8.20 16.92
C TYR A 211 -2.04 7.06 15.88
N LEU A 212 -1.23 6.03 16.10
CA LEU A 212 -1.15 4.86 15.21
C LEU A 212 -2.47 4.08 15.19
N LEU A 213 -3.12 3.91 16.35
CA LEU A 213 -4.42 3.29 16.44
C LEU A 213 -5.47 4.09 15.65
N GLY A 214 -5.43 5.42 15.72
CA GLY A 214 -6.27 6.30 14.89
C GLY A 214 -6.04 6.06 13.39
N ARG A 215 -4.79 5.93 12.96
CA ARG A 215 -4.44 5.59 11.56
C ARG A 215 -4.94 4.22 11.15
N THR A 216 -4.84 3.23 12.03
CA THR A 216 -5.39 1.90 11.78
C THR A 216 -6.90 1.95 11.62
N LYS A 217 -7.63 2.66 12.49
CA LYS A 217 -9.09 2.84 12.37
C LYS A 217 -9.47 3.57 11.09
N GLN A 218 -8.73 4.59 10.69
CA GLN A 218 -8.93 5.26 9.41
C GLN A 218 -8.73 4.29 8.24
N ALA A 219 -7.65 3.50 8.27
CA ALA A 219 -7.37 2.50 7.25
C ALA A 219 -8.48 1.42 7.16
N GLN A 220 -9.12 1.07 8.29
CA GLN A 220 -10.30 0.21 8.37
C GLN A 220 -11.61 0.88 7.88
N GLY A 221 -11.61 2.19 7.64
CA GLY A 221 -12.82 2.96 7.31
C GLY A 221 -13.68 3.33 8.53
N ASN A 222 -13.19 3.08 9.74
CA ASN A 222 -13.85 3.43 11.00
C ASN A 222 -13.58 4.91 11.36
N TYR A 223 -14.02 5.83 10.51
CA TYR A 223 -13.64 7.26 10.58
C TYR A 223 -14.01 7.94 11.90
N ASN A 224 -15.20 7.67 12.46
CA ASN A 224 -15.62 8.27 13.73
C ASN A 224 -14.71 7.85 14.91
N GLN A 225 -14.27 6.58 14.92
CA GLN A 225 -13.34 6.09 15.92
C GLN A 225 -11.93 6.69 15.71
N ALA A 226 -11.51 6.82 14.46
CA ALA A 226 -10.25 7.47 14.11
C ALA A 226 -10.22 8.94 14.60
N LEU A 227 -11.28 9.71 14.33
CA LEU A 227 -11.42 11.09 14.80
C LEU A 227 -11.37 11.18 16.33
N ALA A 228 -12.10 10.31 17.03
CA ALA A 228 -12.09 10.30 18.50
C ALA A 228 -10.68 10.05 19.06
N LEU A 229 -9.94 9.10 18.48
CA LEU A 229 -8.57 8.79 18.85
C LEU A 229 -7.61 9.95 18.57
N TYR A 230 -7.71 10.59 17.40
CA TYR A 230 -6.89 11.74 17.08
C TYR A 230 -7.20 12.96 17.97
N HIS A 231 -8.46 13.24 18.27
CA HIS A 231 -8.84 14.33 19.17
C HIS A 231 -8.35 14.09 20.60
N HIS A 232 -8.50 12.87 21.10
CA HIS A 232 -7.97 12.48 22.41
C HIS A 232 -6.44 12.63 22.46
N SER A 233 -5.75 12.14 21.43
CA SER A 233 -4.31 12.23 21.24
C SER A 233 -3.80 13.68 21.23
N ILE A 234 -4.46 14.57 20.48
CA ILE A 234 -4.15 16.02 20.45
C ILE A 234 -4.37 16.67 21.81
N THR A 235 -5.48 16.36 22.49
CA THR A 235 -5.83 17.00 23.78
C THR A 235 -4.74 16.73 24.82
N ASN A 236 -4.24 15.50 24.88
CA ASN A 236 -3.17 15.11 25.80
C ASN A 236 -1.83 15.76 25.42
N VAL A 237 -1.50 15.85 24.12
CA VAL A 237 -0.24 16.46 23.67
C VAL A 237 -0.24 17.97 23.76
N ALA A 238 -1.36 18.64 23.50
CA ALA A 238 -1.48 20.08 23.59
C ALA A 238 -1.26 20.61 25.02
N GLN A 239 -1.43 19.76 26.03
CA GLN A 239 -1.10 20.09 27.43
C GLN A 239 0.40 19.99 27.75
N LEU A 240 1.16 19.24 26.93
CA LEU A 240 2.54 18.85 27.23
C LEU A 240 3.56 19.49 26.29
N LEU A 241 3.15 19.84 25.06
CA LEU A 241 4.03 20.36 24.02
C LEU A 241 3.63 21.79 23.62
N PRO A 242 4.59 22.59 23.12
CA PRO A 242 4.28 23.90 22.54
C PRO A 242 3.24 23.78 21.42
N PRO A 243 2.37 24.78 21.23
CA PRO A 243 1.37 24.79 20.13
C PRO A 243 1.97 24.61 18.73
N THR A 244 3.26 24.91 18.58
CA THR A 244 4.03 24.80 17.34
C THR A 244 4.66 23.40 17.15
N HIS A 245 4.44 22.45 18.06
CA HIS A 245 5.14 21.17 18.01
C HIS A 245 4.76 20.34 16.75
N PRO A 246 5.72 19.76 16.00
CA PRO A 246 5.45 19.03 14.76
C PRO A 246 4.44 17.88 14.88
N ASN A 247 4.39 17.22 16.04
CA ASN A 247 3.40 16.17 16.34
C ASN A 247 1.95 16.67 16.29
N LEU A 248 1.69 17.90 16.73
CA LEU A 248 0.35 18.51 16.64
C LEU A 248 -0.03 18.73 15.18
N ALA A 249 0.91 19.20 14.35
CA ALA A 249 0.67 19.35 12.92
C ALA A 249 0.33 18.01 12.25
N ALA A 250 1.09 16.95 12.54
CA ALA A 250 0.80 15.62 11.99
C ALA A 250 -0.60 15.11 12.36
N SER A 251 -1.03 15.35 13.59
CA SER A 251 -2.37 14.99 14.05
C SER A 251 -3.47 15.81 13.36
N TYR A 252 -3.29 17.12 13.21
CA TYR A 252 -4.21 17.96 12.44
C TYR A 252 -4.27 17.54 10.97
N THR A 253 -3.14 17.18 10.35
CA THR A 253 -3.12 16.64 8.99
C THR A 253 -3.99 15.39 8.87
N ASN A 254 -3.86 14.44 9.79
CA ASN A 254 -4.65 13.20 9.73
C ASN A 254 -6.15 13.44 9.97
N ILE A 255 -6.52 14.32 10.90
CA ILE A 255 -7.93 14.71 11.08
C ILE A 255 -8.48 15.32 9.79
N GLY A 256 -7.70 16.21 9.16
CA GLY A 256 -8.06 16.81 7.89
C GLY A 256 -8.25 15.77 6.79
N LEU A 257 -7.34 14.79 6.69
CA LEU A 257 -7.47 13.67 5.75
C LEU A 257 -8.70 12.82 6.05
N VAL A 258 -9.00 12.47 7.30
CA VAL A 258 -10.23 11.73 7.65
C VAL A 258 -11.49 12.49 7.24
N HIS A 259 -11.53 13.82 7.46
CA HIS A 259 -12.66 14.62 6.98
C HIS A 259 -12.74 14.64 5.45
N SER A 260 -11.61 14.71 4.75
CA SER A 260 -11.59 14.60 3.28
C SER A 260 -12.12 13.25 2.80
N ASP A 261 -11.72 12.17 3.49
CA ASP A 261 -12.13 10.80 3.22
C ASP A 261 -13.65 10.60 3.44
N MET A 262 -14.24 11.35 4.37
CA MET A 262 -15.68 11.40 4.63
C MET A 262 -16.44 12.34 3.68
N GLY A 263 -15.77 13.11 2.82
CA GLY A 263 -16.38 14.15 1.98
C GLY A 263 -16.68 15.47 2.69
N ASN A 264 -16.24 15.64 3.94
CA ASN A 264 -16.39 16.86 4.74
C ASN A 264 -15.28 17.88 4.40
N TYR A 265 -15.23 18.33 3.14
CA TYR A 265 -14.08 19.10 2.63
C TYR A 265 -13.82 20.42 3.36
N THR A 266 -14.86 21.11 3.84
CA THR A 266 -14.69 22.36 4.63
C THR A 266 -13.95 22.10 5.94
N GLN A 267 -14.32 21.03 6.66
CA GLN A 267 -13.62 20.64 7.89
C GLN A 267 -12.21 20.14 7.57
N ALA A 268 -12.04 19.41 6.47
CA ALA A 268 -10.73 18.96 6.00
C ALA A 268 -9.76 20.14 5.80
N LEU A 269 -10.19 21.18 5.09
CA LEU A 269 -9.40 22.39 4.86
C LEU A 269 -9.09 23.13 6.16
N GLU A 270 -10.03 23.23 7.10
CA GLU A 270 -9.79 23.88 8.39
C GLU A 270 -8.63 23.22 9.16
N TYR A 271 -8.65 21.88 9.27
CA TYR A 271 -7.59 21.15 9.97
C TYR A 271 -6.27 21.12 9.19
N LEU A 272 -6.29 21.00 7.87
CA LEU A 272 -5.08 21.06 7.05
C LEU A 272 -4.42 22.45 7.11
N GLN A 273 -5.21 23.53 7.18
CA GLN A 273 -4.67 24.88 7.39
C GLN A 273 -4.09 25.06 8.79
N LYS A 274 -4.73 24.50 9.84
CA LYS A 274 -4.13 24.47 11.20
C LYS A 274 -2.78 23.76 11.17
N ALA A 275 -2.70 22.59 10.54
CA ALA A 275 -1.44 21.84 10.39
C ALA A 275 -0.36 22.67 9.67
N LEU A 276 -0.72 23.32 8.57
CA LEU A 276 0.19 24.18 7.80
C LEU A 276 0.69 25.37 8.62
N SER A 277 -0.19 26.03 9.39
CA SER A 277 0.19 27.15 10.28
C SER A 277 1.18 26.67 11.34
N THR A 278 0.89 25.56 12.02
CA THR A 278 1.76 24.95 13.03
C THR A 278 3.15 24.62 12.45
N GLN A 279 3.21 24.08 11.23
CA GLN A 279 4.48 23.78 10.56
C GLN A 279 5.23 25.04 10.13
N THR A 280 4.53 26.06 9.66
CA THR A 280 5.15 27.32 9.21
C THR A 280 5.76 28.09 10.39
N GLU A 281 5.14 28.02 11.56
CA GLU A 281 5.66 28.65 12.79
C GLU A 281 6.83 27.89 13.41
N SER A 282 6.95 26.57 13.16
CA SER A 282 7.97 25.71 13.77
C SER A 282 9.16 25.38 12.88
N LEU A 283 9.00 25.46 11.56
CA LEU A 283 10.00 25.01 10.60
C LEU A 283 10.45 26.16 9.69
N PRO A 284 11.73 26.19 9.28
CA PRO A 284 12.16 27.04 8.18
C PRO A 284 11.34 26.75 6.92
N PRO A 285 11.05 27.76 6.08
CA PRO A 285 10.12 27.64 4.94
C PRO A 285 10.50 26.59 3.88
N ASN A 286 11.75 26.11 3.85
CA ASN A 286 12.27 25.17 2.85
C ASN A 286 12.31 23.71 3.34
N ARG A 287 11.26 23.23 4.01
CA ARG A 287 11.20 21.85 4.53
C ARG A 287 10.19 20.97 3.77
N PRO A 288 10.53 19.71 3.44
CA PRO A 288 9.62 18.77 2.76
C PRO A 288 8.25 18.57 3.42
N ASN A 289 8.16 18.73 4.75
CA ASN A 289 6.90 18.61 5.48
C ASN A 289 5.88 19.68 5.08
N LEU A 290 6.32 20.90 4.76
CA LEU A 290 5.45 21.97 4.26
C LEU A 290 4.90 21.65 2.87
N ALA A 291 5.73 21.05 2.01
CA ALA A 291 5.29 20.58 0.69
C ALA A 291 4.18 19.53 0.82
N GLY A 292 4.30 18.58 1.76
CA GLY A 292 3.26 17.59 2.02
C GLY A 292 1.91 18.21 2.43
N SER A 293 1.94 19.23 3.30
CA SER A 293 0.73 19.96 3.70
C SER A 293 0.08 20.70 2.53
N TYR A 294 0.87 21.38 1.70
CA TYR A 294 0.36 22.01 0.48
C TYR A 294 -0.22 21.00 -0.51
N THR A 295 0.43 19.84 -0.69
CA THR A 295 -0.12 18.76 -1.51
C THR A 295 -1.49 18.31 -0.99
N ASN A 296 -1.63 18.08 0.32
CA ASN A 296 -2.91 17.65 0.90
C ASN A 296 -4.03 18.69 0.72
N ILE A 297 -3.73 19.98 0.92
CA ILE A 297 -4.69 21.07 0.68
C ILE A 297 -5.09 21.13 -0.80
N GLY A 298 -4.12 21.02 -1.71
CA GLY A 298 -4.38 20.98 -3.15
C GLY A 298 -5.26 19.79 -3.56
N LEU A 299 -5.04 18.62 -2.96
CA LEU A 299 -5.89 17.43 -3.16
C LEU A 299 -7.34 17.72 -2.76
N VAL A 300 -7.57 18.30 -1.57
CA VAL A 300 -8.94 18.62 -1.12
C VAL A 300 -9.61 19.62 -2.08
N HIS A 301 -8.90 20.67 -2.52
CA HIS A 301 -9.45 21.60 -3.51
C HIS A 301 -9.77 20.92 -4.84
N ARG A 302 -8.94 19.96 -5.29
CA ARG A 302 -9.23 19.17 -6.49
C ARG A 302 -10.51 18.35 -6.34
N GLU A 303 -10.68 17.66 -5.20
CA GLU A 303 -11.90 16.88 -4.93
C GLU A 303 -13.16 17.76 -4.86
N MET A 304 -13.02 19.02 -4.40
CA MET A 304 -14.11 20.02 -4.44
C MET A 304 -14.38 20.58 -5.85
N GLY A 305 -13.54 20.31 -6.85
CA GLY A 305 -13.62 20.92 -8.17
C GLY A 305 -13.01 22.34 -8.27
N ASN A 306 -12.35 22.81 -7.22
CA ASN A 306 -11.67 24.11 -7.17
C ASN A 306 -10.28 24.01 -7.83
N TYR A 307 -10.25 23.70 -9.13
CA TYR A 307 -9.01 23.36 -9.84
C TYR A 307 -7.94 24.46 -9.81
N SER A 308 -8.32 25.74 -9.89
CA SER A 308 -7.36 26.85 -9.82
C SER A 308 -6.64 26.91 -8.46
N GLN A 309 -7.37 26.69 -7.36
CA GLN A 309 -6.77 26.64 -6.02
C GLN A 309 -5.90 25.38 -5.86
N ALA A 310 -6.36 24.24 -6.41
CA ALA A 310 -5.57 23.01 -6.39
C ALA A 310 -4.21 23.18 -7.08
N LEU A 311 -4.18 23.83 -8.25
CA LEU A 311 -2.94 24.17 -8.96
C LEU A 311 -2.03 25.06 -8.12
N GLU A 312 -2.54 26.15 -7.57
CA GLU A 312 -1.75 27.08 -6.74
C GLU A 312 -1.05 26.35 -5.58
N TYR A 313 -1.78 25.46 -4.90
CA TYR A 313 -1.21 24.70 -3.78
C TYR A 313 -0.23 23.62 -4.24
N HIS A 314 -0.49 22.92 -5.35
CA HIS A 314 0.45 21.96 -5.90
C HIS A 314 1.73 22.62 -6.41
N GLU A 315 1.66 23.81 -7.00
CA GLU A 315 2.82 24.59 -7.44
C GLU A 315 3.67 25.04 -6.25
N LYS A 316 3.06 25.46 -5.13
CA LYS A 316 3.79 25.74 -3.88
C LYS A 316 4.55 24.51 -3.38
N ALA A 317 3.92 23.34 -3.43
CA ALA A 317 4.57 22.08 -3.04
C ALA A 317 5.77 21.75 -3.95
N VAL A 318 5.60 21.87 -5.28
CA VAL A 318 6.68 21.67 -6.26
C VAL A 318 7.82 22.64 -5.99
N SER A 319 7.54 23.93 -5.80
CA SER A 319 8.58 24.94 -5.55
C SER A 319 9.45 24.60 -4.34
N ILE A 320 8.85 24.13 -3.25
CA ILE A 320 9.61 23.71 -2.06
C ILE A 320 10.43 22.44 -2.35
N GLN A 321 9.82 21.46 -3.03
CA GLN A 321 10.48 20.20 -3.35
C GLN A 321 11.66 20.39 -4.30
N THR A 322 11.53 21.21 -5.34
CA THR A 322 12.63 21.51 -6.28
C THR A 322 13.82 22.18 -5.60
N GLN A 323 13.59 22.98 -4.56
CA GLN A 323 14.68 23.61 -3.80
C GLN A 323 15.36 22.67 -2.80
N SER A 324 14.70 21.57 -2.41
CA SER A 324 15.13 20.72 -1.29
C SER A 324 15.43 19.27 -1.65
N LEU A 325 15.03 18.81 -2.83
CA LEU A 325 15.13 17.42 -3.29
C LEU A 325 15.83 17.34 -4.65
N PRO A 326 16.50 16.22 -4.95
CA PRO A 326 17.07 16.00 -6.28
C PRO A 326 15.96 15.89 -7.34
N PRO A 327 16.26 16.23 -8.62
CA PRO A 327 15.26 16.26 -9.69
C PRO A 327 14.51 14.94 -9.93
N ASN A 328 15.13 13.79 -9.60
CA ASN A 328 14.57 12.45 -9.77
C ASN A 328 13.86 11.93 -8.51
N HIS A 329 13.58 12.78 -7.53
CA HIS A 329 12.96 12.34 -6.28
C HIS A 329 11.47 11.97 -6.49
N PRO A 330 10.98 10.82 -5.97
CA PRO A 330 9.60 10.36 -6.17
C PRO A 330 8.52 11.36 -5.73
N HIS A 331 8.78 12.17 -4.71
CA HIS A 331 7.85 13.22 -4.28
C HIS A 331 7.63 14.31 -5.35
N LEU A 332 8.64 14.64 -6.14
CA LEU A 332 8.51 15.63 -7.21
C LEU A 332 7.66 15.06 -8.36
N ALA A 333 7.90 13.78 -8.72
CA ALA A 333 7.07 13.04 -9.68
C ALA A 333 5.60 12.96 -9.25
N LEU A 334 5.33 12.69 -7.96
CA LEU A 334 3.98 12.69 -7.40
C LEU A 334 3.31 14.07 -7.51
N SER A 335 4.03 15.15 -7.20
CA SER A 335 3.49 16.51 -7.31
C SER A 335 3.19 16.89 -8.75
N HIS A 336 4.08 16.56 -9.70
CA HIS A 336 3.82 16.76 -11.13
C HIS A 336 2.63 15.92 -11.62
N THR A 337 2.51 14.67 -11.17
CA THR A 337 1.33 13.84 -11.45
C THR A 337 0.05 14.50 -10.96
N ASN A 338 0.04 15.06 -9.75
CA ASN A 338 -1.13 15.75 -9.22
C ASN A 338 -1.51 16.98 -10.06
N ILE A 339 -0.55 17.79 -10.50
CA ILE A 339 -0.79 18.93 -11.40
C ILE A 339 -1.34 18.44 -12.75
N GLY A 340 -0.74 17.41 -13.33
CA GLY A 340 -1.20 16.81 -14.59
C GLY A 340 -2.65 16.31 -14.49
N LEU A 341 -3.00 15.67 -13.37
CA LEU A 341 -4.37 15.23 -13.09
C LEU A 341 -5.35 16.41 -12.95
N VAL A 342 -4.95 17.53 -12.35
CA VAL A 342 -5.80 18.73 -12.28
C VAL A 342 -6.05 19.28 -13.69
N HIS A 343 -5.01 19.44 -14.51
CA HIS A 343 -5.16 19.87 -15.91
C HIS A 343 -6.03 18.91 -16.72
N TYR A 344 -5.89 17.59 -16.52
CA TYR A 344 -6.74 16.60 -17.16
C TYR A 344 -8.21 16.80 -16.79
N LYS A 345 -8.52 17.05 -15.52
CA LYS A 345 -9.88 17.32 -15.04
C LYS A 345 -10.46 18.63 -15.57
N MET A 346 -9.61 19.61 -15.87
CA MET A 346 -9.99 20.86 -16.53
C MET A 346 -10.19 20.72 -18.06
N GLY A 347 -9.82 19.58 -18.66
CA GLY A 347 -9.82 19.39 -20.12
C GLY A 347 -8.56 19.92 -20.83
N ASN A 348 -7.54 20.35 -20.08
CA ASN A 348 -6.29 20.87 -20.62
C ASN A 348 -5.30 19.73 -20.92
N TYR A 349 -5.64 18.87 -21.89
CA TYR A 349 -4.91 17.63 -22.14
C TYR A 349 -3.44 17.82 -22.50
N SER A 350 -3.08 18.87 -23.23
CA SER A 350 -1.68 19.16 -23.58
C SER A 350 -0.83 19.46 -22.34
N GLN A 351 -1.35 20.26 -21.42
CA GLN A 351 -0.66 20.55 -20.15
C GLN A 351 -0.63 19.32 -19.25
N ALA A 352 -1.72 18.54 -19.23
CA ALA A 352 -1.77 17.30 -18.48
C ALA A 352 -0.67 16.33 -18.92
N LEU A 353 -0.49 16.16 -20.23
CA LEU A 353 0.57 15.32 -20.80
C LEU A 353 1.95 15.83 -20.41
N GLU A 354 2.23 17.13 -20.58
CA GLU A 354 3.52 17.72 -20.23
C GLU A 354 3.92 17.44 -18.76
N TYR A 355 2.98 17.58 -17.82
CA TYR A 355 3.25 17.31 -16.42
C TYR A 355 3.34 15.81 -16.08
N LEU A 356 2.60 14.96 -16.77
CA LEU A 356 2.73 13.50 -16.62
C LEU A 356 4.06 12.99 -17.18
N GLU A 357 4.55 13.58 -18.28
CA GLU A 357 5.88 13.29 -18.84
C GLU A 357 7.00 13.73 -17.88
N LYS A 358 6.86 14.87 -17.19
CA LYS A 358 7.80 15.28 -16.13
C LYS A 358 7.80 14.36 -14.91
N ALA A 359 6.77 13.54 -14.74
CA ALA A 359 6.66 12.60 -13.62
C ALA A 359 7.26 11.22 -13.92
N LEU A 360 7.48 10.88 -15.19
CA LEU A 360 8.16 9.67 -15.65
C LEU A 360 9.68 9.82 -15.53
#